data_AF-A0A6V7TYH3-F1
#
_entry.id   AF-A0A6V7TYH3-F1
#
_cell.length_a   1.000
_cell.length_b   1.000
_cell.length_c   1.000
_cell.angle_alpha   90.00
_cell.angle_beta   90.00
_cell.angle_gamma   90.00
#
_symmetry.space_group_name_H-M   'P 1'
#
loop_
_entity.id
_entity.type
_entity.pdbx_description
1 polymer ?
#
loop_
_entity_poly.entity_id
_entity_poly.type
_entity_poly.pdbx_seq_one_letter_code
_entity_poly.pdbx_strand_id
1 'polypeptide(L)'
;MDKKYRFIAFDLETTQYLPSDKGKQHEANFIAAKVTCPDCILEEKECKVCGKHRLVTFSHQPFTKTTVDNIIISQHPLEAFVEWILHDLPQEYDTIAFSTLEGDLTWFWSLRNYFCEVLHLKC
;
A
#
# COMPACT_ATOMS: atom_id res chain seq x y z
N MET A 1 -14.29 -19.85 -15.85
CA MET A 1 -13.14 -19.87 -14.93
C MET A 1 -13.28 -18.63 -14.07
N ASP A 2 -13.61 -18.80 -12.80
CA ASP A 2 -13.65 -17.66 -11.88
C ASP A 2 -12.25 -17.04 -11.82
N LYS A 3 -12.16 -15.74 -12.13
CA LYS A 3 -10.90 -15.02 -11.97
C LYS A 3 -10.49 -15.10 -10.50
N LYS A 4 -9.29 -15.60 -10.23
CA LYS A 4 -8.73 -15.57 -8.88
C LYS A 4 -8.42 -14.12 -8.53
N TYR A 5 -8.83 -13.69 -7.34
CA TYR A 5 -8.59 -12.34 -6.84
C TYR A 5 -7.70 -12.40 -5.59
N ARG A 6 -7.02 -11.28 -5.34
CA ARG A 6 -6.26 -11.04 -4.11
C ARG A 6 -6.75 -9.80 -3.39
N PHE A 7 -6.50 -9.81 -2.09
CA PHE A 7 -6.74 -8.70 -1.20
C PHE A 7 -5.41 -8.11 -0.75
N ILE A 8 -5.35 -6.79 -0.74
CA ILE A 8 -4.26 -6.03 -0.13
C ILE A 8 -4.88 -5.23 1.02
N ALA A 9 -4.63 -5.70 2.23
CA ALA A 9 -4.98 -5.00 3.45
C ALA A 9 -3.79 -4.10 3.80
N PHE A 10 -3.95 -2.78 3.82
CA PHE A 10 -2.85 -1.88 4.14
C PHE A 10 -3.20 -0.87 5.22
N ASP A 11 -2.17 -0.36 5.87
CA ASP A 11 -2.25 0.75 6.80
C ASP A 11 -1.17 1.77 6.47
N LEU A 12 -1.43 3.04 6.75
CA LEU A 12 -0.50 4.11 6.48
C LEU A 12 -0.46 5.14 7.60
N GLU A 13 0.74 5.65 7.82
CA GLU A 13 1.01 6.73 8.76
C GLU A 13 1.35 7.99 7.97
N THR A 14 0.76 9.12 8.38
CA THR A 14 0.99 10.45 7.80
C THR A 14 1.45 11.41 8.89
N THR A 15 2.72 11.31 9.29
CA THR A 15 3.31 12.19 10.32
C THR A 15 4.18 13.30 9.75
N GLN A 16 4.43 13.31 8.44
CA GLN A 16 5.20 14.38 7.80
C GLN A 16 4.29 15.51 7.31
N TYR A 17 4.60 16.71 7.80
CA TYR A 17 4.06 17.96 7.29
C TYR A 17 5.13 18.60 6.42
N LEU A 18 5.03 18.47 5.10
CA LEU A 18 5.86 19.30 4.24
C LEU A 18 5.28 20.73 4.20
N PRO A 19 6.13 21.77 4.35
CA PRO A 19 5.71 23.13 4.08
C PRO A 19 5.35 23.25 2.60
N SER A 20 4.09 23.56 2.31
CA SER A 20 3.60 23.86 0.97
C SER A 20 3.07 25.28 0.93
N ASP A 21 3.13 25.93 -0.24
CA ASP A 21 2.57 27.28 -0.48
C ASP A 21 1.07 27.38 -0.14
N LYS A 22 0.39 26.23 0.03
CA LYS A 22 -1.04 26.12 0.38
C LYS A 22 -1.31 25.59 1.80
N GLY A 23 -0.28 25.41 2.64
CA GLY A 23 -0.41 24.93 4.02
C GLY A 23 0.45 23.70 4.32
N LYS A 24 0.11 22.95 5.39
CA LYS A 24 0.77 21.69 5.75
C LYS A 24 0.18 20.56 4.90
N GLN A 25 0.99 19.92 4.07
CA GLN A 25 0.55 18.77 3.27
C GLN A 25 0.82 17.47 4.04
N HIS A 26 -0.20 16.59 4.09
CA HIS A 26 -0.09 15.26 4.71
C HIS A 26 0.54 14.29 3.71
N GLU A 27 1.76 13.85 3.99
CA GLU A 27 2.45 12.84 3.19
C GLU A 27 2.59 11.53 3.98
N ALA A 28 2.39 10.41 3.29
CA ALA A 28 2.58 9.09 3.89
C ALA A 28 4.07 8.83 4.11
N ASN A 29 4.48 8.67 5.37
CA ASN A 29 5.88 8.38 5.71
C ASN A 29 6.14 6.88 5.89
N PHE A 30 5.09 6.10 6.10
CA PHE A 30 5.16 4.66 6.28
C PHE A 30 3.85 4.02 5.81
N ILE A 31 3.96 2.91 5.07
CA ILE A 31 2.83 2.08 4.66
C ILE A 31 3.21 0.63 4.95
N ALA A 32 2.32 -0.10 5.63
CA ALA A 32 2.43 -1.55 5.78
C ALA A 32 1.29 -2.21 5.01
N ALA A 33 1.64 -3.16 4.14
CA ALA A 33 0.68 -3.86 3.30
C ALA A 33 0.79 -5.37 3.49
N LYS A 34 -0.36 -6.02 3.69
CA LYS A 34 -0.51 -7.46 3.75
C LYS A 34 -1.31 -7.97 2.55
N VAL A 35 -0.75 -8.90 1.79
CA VAL A 35 -1.39 -9.58 0.65
C VAL A 35 -1.96 -10.92 1.09
N THR A 36 -3.21 -11.19 0.72
CA THR A 36 -3.84 -12.50 0.91
C THR A 36 -4.79 -12.85 -0.23
N CYS A 37 -5.23 -14.10 -0.32
CA CYS A 37 -6.26 -14.58 -1.25
C CYS A 37 -7.14 -15.62 -0.54
N PRO A 38 -8.31 -15.98 -1.07
CA PRO A 38 -9.21 -16.96 -0.43
C PRO A 38 -8.52 -18.27 -0.05
N ASP A 39 -7.63 -18.78 -0.93
CA ASP A 39 -6.88 -20.01 -0.70
C ASP A 39 -5.89 -19.87 0.49
N CYS A 40 -5.27 -18.69 0.65
CA CYS A 40 -4.26 -18.41 1.68
C CYS A 40 -4.83 -18.03 3.04
N ILE A 41 -6.10 -17.64 3.11
CA ILE A 41 -6.79 -17.40 4.39
C ILE A 41 -6.91 -18.71 5.18
N LEU A 42 -7.00 -19.84 4.47
CA LEU A 42 -7.18 -21.16 5.07
C LEU A 42 -5.85 -21.84 5.40
N GLU A 43 -4.81 -21.63 4.58
CA GLU A 43 -3.49 -22.24 4.78
C GLU A 43 -2.34 -21.29 4.36
N GLU A 44 -1.36 -21.09 5.24
CA GLU A 44 -0.14 -20.35 4.92
C GLU A 44 0.83 -21.24 4.10
N LYS A 45 0.65 -21.27 2.78
CA LYS A 45 1.53 -21.98 1.82
C LYS A 45 1.99 -21.05 0.72
N GLU A 46 3.12 -21.32 0.07
CA GLU A 46 3.56 -20.58 -1.13
C GLU A 46 2.41 -20.42 -2.14
N CYS A 47 2.14 -19.18 -2.57
CA CYS A 47 0.96 -18.87 -3.37
C CYS A 47 1.32 -17.97 -4.55
N LYS A 48 1.04 -18.43 -5.76
CA LYS A 48 1.25 -17.65 -6.99
C LYS A 48 0.37 -16.39 -7.06
N VAL A 49 -0.81 -16.43 -6.42
CA VAL A 49 -1.76 -15.29 -6.39
C VAL A 49 -1.25 -14.17 -5.48
N CYS A 50 -0.78 -14.52 -4.29
CA CYS A 50 -0.24 -13.56 -3.31
C CYS A 50 1.19 -13.11 -3.64
N GLY A 51 1.91 -13.87 -4.46
CA GLY A 51 3.31 -13.63 -4.75
C GLY A 51 4.23 -14.08 -3.61
N LYS A 52 5.51 -13.69 -3.73
CA LYS A 52 6.59 -14.12 -2.83
C LYS A 52 6.56 -13.40 -1.47
N HIS A 53 6.26 -12.10 -1.47
CA HIS A 53 6.25 -11.27 -0.25
C HIS A 53 4.81 -10.92 0.10
N ARG A 54 4.36 -11.31 1.30
CA ARG A 54 3.00 -11.09 1.78
C ARG A 54 2.90 -9.90 2.71
N LEU A 55 3.91 -9.66 3.53
CA LEU A 55 4.00 -8.49 4.38
C LEU A 55 5.10 -7.57 3.86
N VAL A 56 4.69 -6.52 3.13
CA VAL A 56 5.58 -5.55 2.51
C VAL A 56 5.41 -4.20 3.17
N THR A 57 6.50 -3.49 3.37
CA THR A 57 6.47 -2.12 3.91
C THR A 57 7.12 -1.14 2.94
N PHE A 58 6.58 0.07 2.91
CA PHE A 58 7.09 1.20 2.15
C PHE A 58 7.38 2.29 3.15
N SER A 59 8.64 2.64 3.34
CA SER A 59 9.03 3.56 4.41
C SER A 59 10.01 4.61 3.94
N HIS A 60 9.87 5.80 4.50
CA HIS A 60 10.81 6.89 4.24
C HIS A 60 12.22 6.63 4.79
N GLN A 61 12.29 5.85 5.86
CA GLN A 61 13.51 5.55 6.60
C GLN A 61 13.61 4.05 6.89
N PRO A 62 14.82 3.51 6.99
CA PRO A 62 15.03 2.12 7.40
C PRO A 62 14.61 1.90 8.85
N PHE A 63 14.11 0.70 9.14
CA PHE A 63 13.79 0.22 10.47
C PHE A 63 14.26 -1.22 10.62
N THR A 64 14.57 -1.65 11.85
CA THR A 64 15.24 -2.95 12.10
C THR A 64 14.54 -3.83 13.13
N LYS A 65 13.50 -3.34 13.80
CA LYS A 65 12.85 -4.03 14.93
C LYS A 65 11.55 -4.74 14.56
N THR A 66 11.14 -4.69 13.30
CA THR A 66 9.87 -5.25 12.83
C THR A 66 10.15 -6.28 11.75
N THR A 67 9.70 -7.52 11.96
CA THR A 67 9.85 -8.60 10.97
C THR A 67 8.81 -8.44 9.88
N VAL A 68 9.27 -8.27 8.64
CA VAL A 68 8.44 -8.19 7.43
C VAL A 68 9.13 -8.97 6.30
N ASP A 69 8.38 -9.35 5.27
CA ASP A 69 8.94 -10.12 4.15
C ASP A 69 9.81 -9.25 3.24
N ASN A 70 9.45 -7.96 3.11
CA ASN A 70 10.21 -7.01 2.32
C ASN A 70 10.07 -5.57 2.87
N ILE A 71 11.19 -4.83 2.81
CA ILE A 71 11.26 -3.42 3.20
C ILE A 71 11.68 -2.61 1.97
N ILE A 72 10.79 -1.74 1.51
CA ILE A 72 11.05 -0.81 0.40
C ILE A 72 11.28 0.58 0.98
N ILE A 73 12.52 1.06 0.88
CA ILE A 73 12.88 2.40 1.31
C ILE A 73 12.70 3.36 0.12
N SER A 74 11.81 4.34 0.27
CA SER A 74 11.51 5.32 -0.77
C SER A 74 11.34 6.71 -0.18
N GLN A 75 11.77 7.75 -0.91
CA GLN A 75 11.45 9.14 -0.55
C GLN A 75 9.94 9.43 -0.69
N HIS A 76 9.24 8.68 -1.53
CA HIS A 76 7.79 8.76 -1.72
C HIS A 76 7.16 7.38 -1.47
N PRO A 77 6.87 7.02 -0.21
CA PRO A 77 6.31 5.71 0.15
C PRO A 77 4.99 5.40 -0.54
N LEU A 78 4.14 6.41 -0.73
CA LEU A 78 2.84 6.24 -1.40
C LEU A 78 2.98 5.92 -2.89
N GLU A 79 3.87 6.62 -3.59
CA GLU A 79 4.19 6.31 -4.98
C GLU A 79 4.71 4.88 -5.12
N ALA A 80 5.69 4.52 -4.28
CA ALA A 80 6.26 3.18 -4.30
C ALA A 80 5.22 2.08 -4.01
N PHE A 81 4.26 2.35 -3.11
CA PHE A 81 3.15 1.43 -2.83
C PHE A 81 2.24 1.24 -4.04
N VAL A 82 1.88 2.32 -4.73
CA VAL A 82 1.02 2.25 -5.92
C VAL A 82 1.74 1.57 -7.07
N GLU A 83 3.00 1.92 -7.33
CA GLU A 83 3.83 1.26 -8.35
C GLU A 83 3.95 -0.25 -8.08
N TRP A 84 4.14 -0.64 -6.82
CA TRP A 84 4.16 -2.05 -6.45
C TRP A 84 2.85 -2.78 -6.76
N ILE A 85 1.70 -2.15 -6.50
CA ILE A 85 0.39 -2.72 -6.86
C ILE A 85 0.24 -2.85 -8.37
N LEU A 86 0.63 -1.82 -9.12
CA LEU A 86 0.40 -1.70 -10.56
C LEU A 86 1.38 -2.53 -11.40
N HIS A 87 2.59 -2.76 -10.92
CA HIS A 87 3.68 -3.30 -11.75
C HIS A 87 4.38 -4.52 -11.17
N ASP A 88 4.58 -4.59 -9.85
CA ASP A 88 5.38 -5.66 -9.23
C ASP A 88 4.56 -6.91 -8.91
N LEU A 89 3.26 -6.75 -8.68
CA LEU A 89 2.38 -7.86 -8.39
C LEU A 89 1.90 -8.53 -9.70
N PRO A 90 1.64 -9.86 -9.70
CA PRO A 90 1.13 -10.55 -10.89
C PRO A 90 -0.18 -9.92 -11.39
N GLN A 91 -0.20 -9.48 -12.65
CA GLN A 91 -1.33 -8.74 -13.27
C GLN A 91 -2.45 -9.67 -13.79
N GLU A 92 -2.23 -10.98 -13.74
CA GLU A 92 -3.21 -11.99 -14.13
C GLU A 92 -4.38 -12.15 -13.14
N TYR A 93 -4.28 -11.52 -11.96
CA TYR A 93 -5.27 -11.60 -10.88
C TYR A 93 -5.87 -10.23 -10.58
N ASP A 94 -7.19 -10.21 -10.32
CA ASP A 94 -7.85 -8.99 -9.87
C ASP A 94 -7.37 -8.63 -8.46
N THR A 95 -7.09 -7.35 -8.23
CA THR A 95 -6.54 -6.86 -6.95
C THR A 95 -7.52 -5.92 -6.28
N ILE A 96 -7.88 -6.23 -5.05
CA ILE A 96 -8.73 -5.38 -4.21
C ILE A 96 -7.88 -4.88 -3.05
N ALA A 97 -7.55 -3.60 -3.05
CA ALA A 97 -6.82 -2.96 -1.96
C ALA A 97 -7.79 -2.21 -1.03
N PHE A 98 -7.67 -2.42 0.28
CA PHE A 98 -8.45 -1.73 1.29
C PHE A 98 -7.60 -1.38 2.51
N SER A 99 -7.94 -0.28 3.16
CA SER A 99 -7.27 0.14 4.39
C SER A 99 -7.89 -0.56 5.60
N THR A 100 -7.06 -1.00 6.56
CA THR A 100 -7.49 -1.79 7.73
C THR A 100 -7.92 -0.99 8.96
N LEU A 101 -7.95 0.35 8.93
CA LEU A 101 -8.14 1.15 10.15
C LEU A 101 -9.35 2.09 10.16
N GLU A 102 -9.95 2.14 11.36
CA GLU A 102 -11.05 2.97 11.79
C GLU A 102 -10.56 4.41 12.10
N GLY A 103 -11.07 5.42 11.39
CA GLY A 103 -11.36 6.72 12.05
C GLY A 103 -10.57 7.98 11.69
N ASP A 104 -9.51 7.98 10.89
CA ASP A 104 -8.83 9.23 10.50
C ASP A 104 -9.08 9.60 9.02
N LEU A 105 -9.57 10.81 8.73
CA LEU A 105 -9.78 11.31 7.36
C LEU A 105 -8.46 11.72 6.67
N THR A 106 -7.36 11.78 7.41
CA THR A 106 -6.07 12.28 6.90
C THR A 106 -5.53 11.42 5.75
N TRP A 107 -5.62 10.09 5.85
CA TRP A 107 -5.21 9.19 4.76
C TRP A 107 -6.10 9.33 3.52
N PHE A 108 -7.40 9.59 3.70
CA PHE A 108 -8.32 9.81 2.59
C PHE A 108 -7.88 11.02 1.77
N TRP A 109 -7.45 12.10 2.44
CA TRP A 109 -6.90 13.27 1.74
C TRP A 109 -5.57 12.96 1.05
N SER A 110 -4.66 12.19 1.68
CA SER A 110 -3.40 11.80 1.03
C SER A 110 -3.63 10.92 -0.20
N LEU A 111 -4.50 9.91 -0.13
CA LEU A 111 -4.84 9.05 -1.28
C LEU A 111 -5.62 9.83 -2.34
N ARG A 112 -6.59 10.65 -1.95
CA ARG A 112 -7.33 11.50 -2.88
C ARG A 112 -6.37 12.42 -3.62
N ASN A 113 -5.53 13.18 -2.93
CA ASN A 113 -4.57 14.07 -3.57
C ASN A 113 -3.69 13.28 -4.55
N TYR A 114 -3.22 12.10 -4.17
CA TYR A 114 -2.43 11.26 -5.07
C TYR A 114 -3.23 10.80 -6.30
N PHE A 115 -4.41 10.23 -6.13
CA PHE A 115 -5.21 9.74 -7.26
C PHE A 115 -5.71 10.85 -8.18
N CYS A 116 -6.09 12.01 -7.64
CA CYS A 116 -6.69 13.10 -8.42
C CYS A 116 -5.65 14.08 -8.97
N GLU A 117 -4.63 14.41 -8.17
CA GLU A 117 -3.62 15.42 -8.55
C GLU A 117 -2.41 14.79 -9.24
N VAL A 118 -1.96 13.60 -8.81
CA VAL A 118 -0.78 12.93 -9.38
C VAL A 118 -1.17 11.99 -10.51
N LEU A 119 -2.17 11.14 -10.31
CA LEU A 119 -2.62 10.18 -11.34
C LEU A 119 -3.71 10.72 -12.28
N HIS A 120 -4.15 11.96 -12.09
CA HIS A 120 -5.18 12.62 -12.90
C HIS A 120 -6.48 11.82 -13.09
N LEU A 121 -6.82 10.97 -12.11
CA LEU A 121 -8.08 10.23 -12.11
C LEU A 121 -9.24 11.16 -11.72
N LYS A 122 -10.44 10.88 -12.24
CA LYS A 122 -11.64 11.63 -11.87
C LYS A 122 -12.00 11.32 -10.42
N CYS A 123 -12.01 12.39 -9.63
CA CYS A 123 -12.53 12.51 -8.28
C CYS A 123 -13.39 13.78 -8.21
#